data_AF-A0A3D6EKY8-F1
#
_entry.id   AF-A0A3D6EKY8-F1
#
_cell.length_a   1.000
_cell.length_b   1.000
_cell.length_c   1.000
_cell.angle_alpha   90.00
_cell.angle_beta   90.00
_cell.angle_gamma   90.00
#
_symmetry.space_group_name_H-M   'P 1'
#
loop_
_entity.id
_entity.type
_entity.pdbx_description
1 polymer ?
#
loop_
_entity_poly.entity_id
_entity_poly.type
_entity_poly.pdbx_seq_one_letter_code
_entity_poly.pdbx_strand_id
1 'polypeptide(L)'
;MLDGMQSVEPWIPPVSPDLARLAMEAADEAGLASLRAWPEIRKGGVGFAALPPFLCWRGQQDGTWHLVLLQAREAGALVPGARTAPLPEGWLEALDLEALARPLARHPDFPGGASIHVVHLPGGGTFRVRTYGQAAPDLVAAVLKRTSRIQIWQLAD
;
A
#
# COMPACT_ATOMS: atom_id res chain seq x y z
N MET A 1 -26.24 -4.62 6.40
CA MET A 1 -25.35 -5.61 7.02
C MET A 1 -23.93 -5.21 6.68
N LEU A 2 -23.14 -4.82 7.68
CA LEU A 2 -21.72 -4.47 7.55
C LEU A 2 -20.85 -5.52 8.28
N ASP A 3 -21.32 -6.77 8.33
CA ASP A 3 -20.81 -7.84 9.21
C ASP A 3 -19.57 -8.58 8.70
N GLY A 4 -18.87 -8.06 7.68
CA GLY A 4 -17.73 -8.74 7.05
C GLY A 4 -16.36 -8.07 7.22
N MET A 5 -16.30 -6.80 7.59
CA MET A 5 -15.04 -6.05 7.63
C MET A 5 -14.44 -6.07 9.04
N GLN A 6 -13.39 -6.88 9.22
CA GLN A 6 -12.57 -6.80 10.43
C GLN A 6 -11.67 -5.56 10.31
N SER A 7 -11.57 -4.81 11.41
CA SER A 7 -11.00 -3.46 11.52
C SER A 7 -9.94 -3.07 10.48
N VAL A 8 -10.13 -1.92 9.84
CA VAL A 8 -9.07 -1.24 9.09
C VAL A 8 -8.11 -0.58 10.08
N GLU A 9 -6.81 -0.80 9.93
CA GLU A 9 -5.79 -0.21 10.80
C GLU A 9 -4.54 0.20 10.03
N PRO A 10 -3.82 1.26 10.46
CA PRO A 10 -2.51 1.56 9.90
C PRO A 10 -1.58 0.36 10.10
N TRP A 11 -0.83 0.03 9.07
CA TRP A 11 0.19 -1.02 9.13
C TRP A 11 1.56 -0.40 8.92
N ILE A 12 2.44 -0.55 9.89
CA ILE A 12 3.85 -0.18 9.75
C ILE A 12 4.61 -1.49 9.55
N PRO A 13 5.24 -1.72 8.38
CA PRO A 13 5.99 -2.94 8.13
C PRO A 13 7.00 -3.19 9.26
N PRO A 14 6.96 -4.35 9.93
CA PRO A 14 7.92 -4.65 10.97
C PRO A 14 9.31 -4.85 10.35
N VAL A 15 10.35 -4.52 11.12
CA VAL A 15 11.76 -4.71 10.67
C VAL A 15 12.11 -6.20 10.50
N SER A 16 11.37 -7.09 11.16
CA SER A 16 11.52 -8.53 11.03
C SER A 16 10.15 -9.22 10.93
N PRO A 17 9.96 -10.16 9.97
CA PRO A 17 10.91 -10.53 8.92
C PRO A 17 11.12 -9.40 7.91
N ASP A 18 12.36 -9.19 7.47
CA ASP A 18 12.67 -8.16 6.48
C ASP A 18 11.95 -8.43 5.15
N LEU A 19 11.18 -7.45 4.68
CA LEU A 19 10.36 -7.58 3.46
C LEU A 19 11.22 -7.79 2.20
N ALA A 20 12.39 -7.15 2.12
CA ALA A 20 13.26 -7.30 0.96
C ALA A 20 13.86 -8.71 0.91
N ARG A 21 14.26 -9.27 2.06
CA ARG A 21 14.70 -10.67 2.18
C ARG A 21 13.59 -11.64 1.79
N LEU A 22 12.37 -11.46 2.32
CA LEU A 22 11.23 -12.31 1.93
C LEU A 22 10.93 -12.21 0.43
N ALA A 23 11.11 -11.02 -0.16
CA ALA A 23 10.96 -10.80 -1.59
C ALA A 23 11.99 -11.62 -2.37
N MET A 24 13.27 -11.49 -2.04
CA MET A 24 14.35 -12.25 -2.68
C MET A 24 14.10 -13.76 -2.61
N GLU A 25 13.77 -14.27 -1.42
CA GLU A 25 13.44 -15.70 -1.22
C GLU A 25 12.25 -16.14 -2.07
N ALA A 26 11.25 -15.27 -2.26
CA ALA A 26 10.09 -15.58 -3.09
C ALA A 26 10.42 -15.54 -4.59
N ALA A 27 11.35 -14.68 -5.02
CA ALA A 27 11.82 -14.69 -6.40
C ALA A 27 12.67 -15.90 -6.75
N ASP A 28 13.58 -16.28 -5.84
CA ASP A 28 14.45 -17.45 -6.04
C ASP A 28 13.61 -18.71 -6.24
N GLU A 29 12.59 -18.90 -5.40
CA GLU A 29 11.67 -20.03 -5.50
C GLU A 29 10.81 -19.98 -6.78
N ALA A 30 10.39 -18.79 -7.20
CA ALA A 30 9.62 -18.60 -8.42
C ALA A 30 10.47 -18.63 -9.71
N GLY A 31 11.80 -18.76 -9.60
CA GLY A 31 12.72 -18.78 -10.74
C GLY A 31 12.77 -17.46 -11.52
N LEU A 32 12.54 -16.32 -10.86
CA LEU A 32 12.48 -15.02 -11.52
C LEU A 32 13.89 -14.49 -11.84
N ALA A 33 14.25 -14.45 -13.12
CA ALA A 33 15.59 -14.06 -13.58
C ALA A 33 15.92 -12.57 -13.46
N SER A 34 14.92 -11.69 -13.31
CA SER A 34 15.13 -10.25 -13.15
C SER A 34 13.96 -9.60 -12.42
N LEU A 35 14.26 -8.61 -11.57
CA LEU A 35 13.28 -7.98 -10.70
C LEU A 35 13.31 -6.47 -10.94
N ARG A 36 12.16 -5.88 -11.29
CA ARG A 36 12.08 -4.47 -11.71
C ARG A 36 12.04 -3.50 -10.53
N ALA A 37 11.40 -3.86 -9.42
CA ALA A 37 11.38 -3.09 -8.18
C ALA A 37 10.84 -3.96 -7.03
N TRP A 38 11.54 -3.97 -5.89
CA TRP A 38 11.08 -4.67 -4.70
C TRP A 38 10.42 -3.73 -3.69
N PRO A 39 9.49 -4.25 -2.88
CA PRO A 39 9.01 -3.53 -1.71
C PRO A 39 10.11 -3.50 -0.66
N GLU A 40 10.42 -2.30 -0.21
CA GLU A 40 11.41 -2.07 0.85
C GLU A 40 10.76 -1.29 1.97
N ILE A 41 11.21 -1.52 3.21
CA ILE A 41 10.78 -0.70 4.33
C ILE A 41 11.47 0.66 4.24
N ARG A 42 10.69 1.74 4.16
CA ARG A 42 11.20 3.10 4.10
C ARG A 42 10.36 4.01 4.98
N LYS A 43 11.01 4.72 5.93
CA LYS A 43 10.44 5.73 6.84
C LYS A 43 8.90 5.63 7.04
N GLY A 44 8.46 4.62 7.78
CA GLY A 44 7.06 4.47 8.18
C GLY A 44 6.11 3.87 7.13
N GLY A 45 6.63 3.33 6.03
CA GLY A 45 5.83 2.70 4.98
C GLY A 45 6.64 1.77 4.08
N VAL A 46 6.05 1.42 2.93
CA VAL A 46 6.67 0.56 1.90
C VAL A 46 7.10 1.42 0.72
N GLY A 47 8.36 1.35 0.30
CA GLY A 47 8.87 2.02 -0.90
C GLY A 47 9.07 1.05 -2.06
N PHE A 48 9.03 1.59 -3.28
CA PHE A 48 9.33 0.85 -4.52
C PHE A 48 10.29 1.66 -5.39
N ALA A 49 11.45 1.10 -5.74
CA ALA A 49 12.44 1.75 -6.59
C ALA A 49 12.70 3.21 -6.18
N ALA A 50 12.48 4.18 -7.08
CA ALA A 50 12.67 5.61 -6.82
C ALA A 50 11.41 6.33 -6.29
N LEU A 51 10.30 5.62 -6.12
CA LEU A 51 9.04 6.18 -5.61
C LEU A 51 9.15 6.49 -4.11
N PRO A 52 8.46 7.54 -3.63
CA PRO A 52 8.33 7.79 -2.20
C PRO A 52 7.62 6.63 -1.48
N PRO A 53 7.79 6.48 -0.16
CA PRO A 53 7.10 5.44 0.60
C PRO A 53 5.59 5.64 0.60
N PHE A 54 4.87 4.54 0.46
CA PHE A 54 3.43 4.45 0.58
C PHE A 54 3.04 4.26 2.04
N LEU A 55 2.05 5.02 2.50
CA LEU A 55 1.36 4.76 3.75
C LEU A 55 0.50 3.52 3.58
N CYS A 56 0.53 2.65 4.59
CA CYS A 56 -0.08 1.34 4.49
C CYS A 56 -1.21 1.19 5.50
N TRP A 57 -2.31 0.58 5.08
CA TRP A 57 -3.37 0.10 5.95
C TRP A 57 -3.65 -1.35 5.64
N ARG A 58 -3.93 -2.13 6.68
CA ARG A 58 -4.41 -3.48 6.52
C ARG A 58 -5.81 -3.62 7.09
N GLY A 59 -6.53 -4.63 6.61
CA GLY A 59 -7.78 -5.09 7.17
C GLY A 59 -8.19 -6.39 6.52
N GLN A 60 -9.26 -7.00 7.04
CA GLN A 60 -9.80 -8.24 6.50
C GLN A 60 -11.20 -8.00 5.95
N GLN A 61 -11.49 -8.54 4.77
CA GLN A 61 -12.82 -8.55 4.18
C GLN A 61 -13.08 -9.94 3.61
N ASP A 62 -14.23 -10.52 3.96
CA ASP A 62 -14.64 -11.86 3.48
C ASP A 62 -13.58 -12.94 3.74
N GLY A 63 -12.89 -12.86 4.88
CA GLY A 63 -11.83 -13.80 5.27
C GLY A 63 -10.48 -13.58 4.59
N THR A 64 -10.37 -12.64 3.65
CA THR A 64 -9.13 -12.32 2.94
C THR A 64 -8.45 -11.10 3.55
N TRP A 65 -7.13 -11.14 3.69
CA TRP A 65 -6.36 -9.97 4.09
C TRP A 65 -6.17 -9.02 2.90
N HIS A 66 -6.24 -7.72 3.19
CA HIS A 66 -6.03 -6.67 2.22
C HIS A 66 -4.97 -5.70 2.73
N LEU A 67 -4.08 -5.28 1.84
CA LEU A 67 -3.12 -4.20 2.06
C LEU A 67 -3.45 -3.05 1.11
N VAL A 68 -3.79 -1.90 1.67
CA VAL A 68 -4.01 -0.65 0.93
C VAL A 68 -2.78 0.24 1.06
N LEU A 69 -2.24 0.64 -0.09
CA LEU A 69 -1.09 1.50 -0.26
C LEU A 69 -1.56 2.86 -0.78
N LEU A 70 -1.31 3.90 -0.01
CA LEU A 70 -1.59 5.28 -0.40
C LEU A 70 -0.29 6.06 -0.50
N GLN A 71 -0.06 6.73 -1.63
CA GLN A 71 1.14 7.53 -1.78
C GLN A 71 1.03 8.84 -0.98
N ALA A 72 1.97 9.09 -0.06
CA ALA A 72 1.95 10.26 0.83
C ALA A 72 2.00 11.60 0.07
N ARG A 73 2.64 11.63 -1.12
CA ARG A 73 2.60 12.80 -2.02
C ARG A 73 1.21 13.09 -2.57
N GLU A 74 0.41 12.07 -2.78
CA GLU A 74 -0.94 12.20 -3.36
C GLU A 74 -1.97 12.50 -2.29
N ALA A 75 -1.66 12.17 -1.03
CA ALA A 75 -2.24 12.88 0.10
C ALA A 75 -1.84 14.38 0.06
N GLY A 76 -0.60 14.71 -0.32
CA GLY A 76 -0.17 16.03 -0.84
C GLY A 76 -0.44 17.23 0.05
N ALA A 77 0.58 17.89 0.60
CA ALA A 77 0.44 19.01 1.54
C ALA A 77 -0.25 18.66 2.88
N LEU A 78 -0.90 17.51 3.01
CA LEU A 78 -1.56 17.02 4.23
C LEU A 78 -0.61 16.42 5.28
N VAL A 79 0.63 16.07 4.87
CA VAL A 79 1.67 15.56 5.76
C VAL A 79 2.92 16.44 5.57
N PRO A 80 3.37 17.16 6.61
CA PRO A 80 4.61 17.95 6.54
C PRO A 80 5.80 17.12 6.07
N GLY A 81 6.50 17.58 5.02
CA GLY A 81 7.68 16.91 4.47
C GLY A 81 7.43 15.90 3.34
N ALA A 82 6.19 15.77 2.85
CA ALA A 82 5.91 14.96 1.65
C ALA A 82 6.63 15.53 0.41
N ARG A 83 7.29 14.65 -0.37
CA ARG A 83 8.00 15.03 -1.61
C ARG A 83 7.03 15.68 -2.60
N THR A 84 7.33 16.88 -3.06
CA THR A 84 6.44 17.66 -3.96
C THR A 84 6.67 17.39 -5.45
N ALA A 85 7.84 16.84 -5.82
CA ALA A 85 8.19 16.53 -7.20
C ALA A 85 7.23 15.52 -7.85
N PRO A 86 6.80 15.71 -9.12
CA PRO A 86 5.89 14.81 -9.82
C PRO A 86 6.35 13.35 -9.77
N LEU A 87 5.40 12.44 -9.58
CA LEU A 87 5.67 11.03 -9.81
C LEU A 87 5.91 10.80 -11.31
N PRO A 88 6.75 9.83 -11.68
CA PRO A 88 6.95 9.48 -13.09
C PRO A 88 5.63 9.17 -13.79
N GLU A 89 5.50 9.56 -15.06
CA GLU A 89 4.34 9.17 -15.85
C GLU A 89 4.21 7.63 -15.93
N GLY A 90 2.99 7.12 -15.84
CA GLY A 90 2.72 5.67 -15.89
C GLY A 90 3.24 4.86 -14.70
N TRP A 91 3.64 5.51 -13.59
CA TRP A 91 4.19 4.83 -12.42
C TRP A 91 3.23 3.77 -11.85
N LEU A 92 1.92 4.07 -11.85
CA LEU A 92 0.90 3.20 -11.24
C LEU A 92 0.78 1.88 -12.01
N GLU A 93 0.85 1.94 -13.34
CA GLU A 93 0.80 0.82 -14.26
C GLU A 93 2.11 0.01 -14.24
N ALA A 94 3.24 0.70 -14.06
CA ALA A 94 4.56 0.10 -14.01
C ALA A 94 4.85 -0.69 -12.71
N LEU A 95 4.05 -0.50 -11.65
CA LEU A 95 4.20 -1.27 -10.41
C LEU A 95 3.95 -2.76 -10.63
N ASP A 96 4.79 -3.61 -10.05
CA ASP A 96 4.55 -5.05 -10.01
C ASP A 96 3.87 -5.41 -8.69
N LEU A 97 2.53 -5.44 -8.70
CA LEU A 97 1.74 -5.73 -7.49
C LEU A 97 1.83 -7.21 -7.09
N GLU A 98 2.09 -8.10 -8.04
CA GLU A 98 2.29 -9.51 -7.78
C GLU A 98 3.62 -9.72 -7.04
N ALA A 99 4.68 -9.02 -7.46
CA ALA A 99 5.96 -9.03 -6.75
C ALA A 99 5.86 -8.52 -5.30
N LEU A 100 4.88 -7.67 -4.97
CA LEU A 100 4.57 -7.32 -3.59
C LEU A 100 3.74 -8.41 -2.88
N ALA A 101 2.76 -9.01 -3.55
CA ALA A 101 1.92 -10.03 -2.92
C ALA A 101 2.72 -11.29 -2.50
N ARG A 102 3.74 -11.66 -3.29
CA ARG A 102 4.61 -12.83 -3.04
C ARG A 102 5.27 -12.83 -1.65
N PRO A 103 6.04 -11.81 -1.22
CA PRO A 103 6.61 -11.77 0.13
C PRO A 103 5.54 -11.71 1.23
N LEU A 104 4.39 -11.06 0.98
CA LEU A 104 3.32 -10.99 1.99
C LEU A 104 2.67 -12.35 2.26
N ALA A 105 2.62 -13.26 1.29
CA ALA A 105 2.17 -14.63 1.50
C ALA A 105 3.00 -15.41 2.55
N ARG A 106 4.22 -14.92 2.85
CA ARG A 106 5.14 -15.49 3.84
C ARG A 106 5.23 -14.65 5.11
N HIS A 107 4.53 -13.52 5.16
CA HIS A 107 4.61 -12.58 6.26
C HIS A 107 3.58 -12.94 7.34
N PRO A 108 3.97 -13.00 8.64
CA PRO A 108 3.07 -13.44 9.71
C PRO A 108 1.84 -12.55 9.89
N ASP A 109 1.93 -11.26 9.55
CA ASP A 109 0.79 -10.34 9.60
C ASP A 109 -0.29 -10.61 8.53
N PHE A 110 0.01 -11.43 7.53
CA PHE A 110 -0.86 -11.76 6.40
C PHE A 110 -0.91 -13.29 6.18
N PRO A 111 -1.46 -14.07 7.13
CA PRO A 111 -1.58 -15.50 6.96
C PRO A 111 -2.41 -15.83 5.71
N GLY A 112 -1.83 -16.61 4.79
CA GLY A 112 -2.44 -16.92 3.49
C GLY A 112 -2.24 -15.85 2.41
N GLY A 113 -1.49 -14.79 2.70
CA GLY A 113 -1.23 -13.68 1.79
C GLY A 113 -2.27 -12.58 1.85
N ALA A 114 -2.09 -11.57 0.99
CA ALA A 114 -2.94 -10.39 0.95
C ALA A 114 -3.24 -9.96 -0.49
N SER A 115 -4.47 -9.48 -0.69
CA SER A 115 -4.81 -8.68 -1.88
C SER A 115 -4.23 -7.27 -1.72
N ILE A 116 -3.70 -6.71 -2.80
CA ILE A 116 -3.03 -5.41 -2.79
C ILE A 116 -3.90 -4.37 -3.49
N HIS A 117 -4.04 -3.20 -2.89
CA HIS A 117 -4.72 -2.06 -3.49
C HIS A 117 -3.81 -0.84 -3.46
N VAL A 118 -3.38 -0.35 -4.62
CA VAL A 118 -2.67 0.93 -4.73
C VAL A 118 -3.67 2.01 -5.10
N VAL A 119 -3.79 2.99 -4.23
CA VAL A 119 -4.70 4.12 -4.40
C VAL A 119 -3.89 5.32 -4.91
N HIS A 120 -4.29 5.82 -6.08
CA HIS A 120 -3.76 7.04 -6.66
C HIS A 120 -4.73 8.20 -6.48
N LEU A 121 -4.31 9.29 -5.83
CA LEU A 121 -5.06 10.56 -5.72
C LEU A 121 -4.44 11.65 -6.63
N PRO A 122 -4.87 11.78 -7.89
CA PRO A 122 -4.34 12.82 -8.78
C PRO A 122 -4.81 14.24 -8.40
N GLY A 123 -5.77 14.38 -7.47
CA GLY A 123 -6.41 15.63 -7.07
C GLY A 123 -7.84 15.78 -7.59
N GLY A 124 -8.50 16.90 -7.24
CA GLY A 124 -9.82 17.27 -7.78
C GLY A 124 -10.98 16.35 -7.36
N GLY A 125 -10.88 15.66 -6.22
CA GLY A 125 -11.93 14.75 -5.73
C GLY A 125 -12.01 13.41 -6.46
N THR A 126 -11.06 13.13 -7.36
CA THR A 126 -10.99 11.85 -8.09
C THR A 126 -9.89 10.96 -7.51
N PHE A 127 -10.07 9.65 -7.64
CA PHE A 127 -9.05 8.66 -7.29
C PHE A 127 -9.07 7.51 -8.29
N ARG A 128 -7.94 6.80 -8.41
CA ARG A 128 -7.81 5.56 -9.15
C ARG A 128 -7.34 4.47 -8.20
N VAL A 129 -7.77 3.23 -8.44
CA VAL A 129 -7.32 2.08 -7.66
C VAL A 129 -6.82 1.01 -8.62
N ARG A 130 -5.60 0.54 -8.38
CA ARG A 130 -5.09 -0.66 -9.02
C ARG A 130 -5.07 -1.79 -8.01
N THR A 131 -5.66 -2.93 -8.36
CA THR A 131 -5.82 -4.07 -7.46
C THR A 131 -5.11 -5.31 -8.00
N TYR A 132 -4.50 -6.08 -7.10
CA TYR A 132 -4.10 -7.46 -7.31
C TYR A 132 -4.82 -8.36 -6.30
N GLY A 133 -5.41 -9.46 -6.74
CA GLY A 133 -6.22 -10.35 -5.91
C GLY A 133 -7.70 -9.90 -5.82
N GLN A 134 -8.33 -10.17 -4.68
CA GLN A 134 -9.73 -9.87 -4.43
C GLN A 134 -9.94 -8.37 -4.14
N ALA A 135 -10.93 -7.76 -4.79
CA ALA A 135 -11.30 -6.37 -4.55
C ALA A 135 -11.94 -6.18 -3.17
N ALA A 136 -11.58 -5.10 -2.47
CA ALA A 136 -12.18 -4.68 -1.21
C ALA A 136 -12.58 -3.18 -1.26
N PRO A 137 -13.64 -2.83 -2.01
CA PRO A 137 -14.04 -1.43 -2.21
C PRO A 137 -14.42 -0.75 -0.88
N ASP A 138 -15.05 -1.46 0.05
CA ASP A 138 -15.45 -0.91 1.35
C ASP A 138 -14.23 -0.58 2.22
N LEU A 139 -13.21 -1.44 2.18
CA LEU A 139 -11.95 -1.23 2.88
C LEU A 139 -11.18 -0.04 2.29
N VAL A 140 -11.09 0.06 0.95
CA VAL A 140 -10.50 1.23 0.27
C VAL A 140 -11.25 2.51 0.63
N ALA A 141 -12.58 2.50 0.63
CA ALA A 141 -13.40 3.63 1.04
C ALA A 141 -13.17 4.01 2.51
N ALA A 142 -13.02 3.04 3.40
CA ALA A 142 -12.70 3.28 4.81
C ALA A 142 -11.31 3.92 5.00
N VAL A 143 -10.30 3.50 4.23
CA VAL A 143 -8.97 4.14 4.23
C VAL A 143 -9.07 5.57 3.73
N LEU A 144 -9.72 5.81 2.59
CA LEU A 144 -9.95 7.15 2.04
C LEU A 144 -10.69 8.07 3.03
N LYS A 145 -11.67 7.55 3.77
CA LYS A 145 -12.40 8.29 4.81
C LYS A 145 -11.53 8.62 6.03
N ARG A 146 -10.58 7.75 6.38
CA ARG A 146 -9.62 8.03 7.46
C ARG A 146 -8.62 9.09 7.05
N THR A 147 -8.15 9.05 5.82
CA THR A 147 -7.19 10.02 5.29
C THR A 147 -7.84 11.35 4.93
N SER A 148 -9.14 11.38 4.62
CA SER A 148 -9.86 12.65 4.50
C SER A 148 -10.00 13.39 5.84
N ARG A 149 -10.05 12.69 6.98
CA ARG A 149 -10.00 13.35 8.31
C ARG A 149 -8.64 13.96 8.64
N ILE A 150 -7.56 13.47 8.02
CA ILE A 150 -6.23 14.09 8.12
C ILE A 150 -6.25 15.48 7.45
N GLN A 151 -7.19 15.76 6.54
CA GLN A 151 -7.42 17.09 5.95
C GLN A 151 -7.87 18.16 6.94
N ILE A 152 -8.48 17.77 8.08
CA ILE A 152 -9.06 18.73 9.03
C ILE A 152 -8.05 19.17 10.11
N TRP A 153 -6.87 18.54 10.20
CA TRP A 153 -5.83 18.92 11.18
C TRP A 153 -4.88 20.04 10.71
N GLN A 154 -5.19 20.73 9.60
CA GLN A 154 -4.49 21.96 9.17
C GLN A 154 -5.41 23.19 9.00
N LEU A 155 -6.57 23.19 9.65
CA LEU A 155 -7.40 24.39 9.85
C LEU A 155 -7.57 24.65 11.36
N ALA A 156 -6.46 24.82 12.06
CA ALA A 156 -6.42 25.44 13.37
C ALA A 156 -5.11 26.22 13.48
N ASP A 157 -5.27 27.53 13.32
CA ASP A 157 -4.37 28.69 13.55
C ASP A 157 -2.97 28.73 12.91
#